data_AF-A0A9J6DVX5-F1
#
_entry.id   AF-A0A9J6DVX5-F1
#
_cell.length_a   1.000
_cell.length_b   1.000
_cell.length_c   1.000
_cell.angle_alpha   90.00
_cell.angle_beta   90.00
_cell.angle_gamma   90.00
#
_symmetry.space_group_name_H-M   'P 1'
#
loop_
_entity.id
_entity.type
_entity.pdbx_description
1 polymer ?
#
loop_
_entity_poly.entity_id
_entity_poly.type
_entity_poly.pdbx_seq_one_letter_code
_entity_poly.pdbx_strand_id
1 'polypeptide(L)'
;MESRRSPYCRVLVPPPRRITADFGVPSWTFKRDCSFNIYIAAEKEGKFMERRSAPELQNKARELMKMKANKMMVREQMEKESGSAVSLKDLSNIAAKHRLLQPRNDLPEVVRMLQEKHNATVRLLTDENRELQAVYFQDDVMKKSFQCWPEVIFIDATYKLLETRMSCFLVIIENGNGESEIVAVGLFSTEDADTLRWFFEEFKDLNPVGTQ
;
A
#
# COMPACT_ATOMS: atom_id res chain seq x y z
N MET A 1 -63.20 30.34 9.79
CA MET A 1 -62.54 30.08 11.07
C MET A 1 -61.25 29.35 10.76
N GLU A 2 -60.15 30.07 10.50
CA GLU A 2 -59.12 30.46 11.50
C GLU A 2 -58.54 29.22 12.22
N SER A 3 -57.23 28.95 12.23
CA SER A 3 -56.10 29.84 12.51
C SER A 3 -54.78 29.11 12.18
N ARG A 4 -53.91 29.63 11.31
CA ARG A 4 -52.58 30.21 11.63
C ARG A 4 -51.85 29.60 12.85
N ARG A 5 -50.63 29.08 12.66
CA ARG A 5 -49.32 29.67 13.07
C ARG A 5 -48.19 28.63 13.12
N SER A 6 -47.08 29.04 12.50
CA SER A 6 -45.69 28.56 12.58
C SER A 6 -45.10 28.74 14.00
N PRO A 7 -43.77 28.81 14.18
CA PRO A 7 -42.67 27.83 14.13
C PRO A 7 -42.10 27.57 15.56
N TYR A 8 -41.02 26.79 15.68
CA TYR A 8 -40.08 26.74 16.82
C TYR A 8 -40.43 25.97 18.12
N CYS A 9 -39.62 24.93 18.33
CA CYS A 9 -38.69 24.78 19.47
C CYS A 9 -39.21 24.13 20.77
N ARG A 10 -38.49 23.09 21.24
CA ARG A 10 -37.66 23.11 22.47
C ARG A 10 -37.38 21.67 22.94
N VAL A 11 -36.10 21.29 23.00
CA VAL A 11 -35.63 20.47 24.12
C VAL A 11 -34.59 21.30 24.86
N LEU A 12 -34.96 21.63 26.09
CA LEU A 12 -34.22 22.39 27.09
C LEU A 12 -33.20 21.49 27.76
N VAL A 13 -31.96 21.96 27.96
CA VAL A 13 -31.02 21.40 28.95
C VAL A 13 -30.11 22.53 29.48
N PRO A 14 -29.50 22.40 30.68
CA PRO A 14 -29.62 23.32 31.81
C PRO A 14 -28.48 24.37 31.86
N PRO A 15 -28.51 25.34 32.79
CA PRO A 15 -27.58 26.46 32.82
C PRO A 15 -26.17 26.08 33.32
N PRO A 16 -25.16 26.94 33.08
CA PRO A 16 -23.75 26.56 33.05
C PRO A 16 -23.07 26.71 34.41
N ARG A 17 -22.02 25.91 34.67
CA ARG A 17 -20.94 26.32 35.58
C ARG A 17 -19.81 26.94 34.78
N ARG A 18 -19.53 28.20 35.08
CA ARG A 18 -18.46 29.04 34.52
C ARG A 18 -17.07 28.48 34.84
N ILE A 19 -16.20 28.45 33.84
CA ILE A 19 -14.78 28.82 33.98
C ILE A 19 -14.43 29.72 32.78
N THR A 20 -13.81 30.86 33.08
CA THR A 20 -13.43 32.03 32.25
C THR A 20 -12.29 31.72 31.27
N ALA A 21 -12.39 32.11 29.99
CA ALA A 21 -11.70 33.25 29.32
C ALA A 21 -10.15 33.12 29.30
N ASP A 22 -9.38 33.17 28.21
CA ASP A 22 -9.39 34.11 27.06
C ASP A 22 -8.52 33.64 25.86
N PHE A 23 -8.67 34.38 24.74
CA PHE A 23 -7.78 34.57 23.58
C PHE A 23 -7.89 33.65 22.33
N GLY A 24 -8.81 34.04 21.43
CA GLY A 24 -8.47 34.52 20.08
C GLY A 24 -7.78 33.59 19.08
N VAL A 25 -8.49 32.61 18.51
CA VAL A 25 -8.19 31.99 17.18
C VAL A 25 -9.50 31.44 16.58
N PRO A 26 -9.86 31.63 15.29
CA PRO A 26 -11.00 30.93 14.68
C PRO A 26 -10.61 29.47 14.47
N SER A 27 -10.75 28.68 15.52
CA SER A 27 -10.59 27.23 15.51
C SER A 27 -11.91 26.57 15.13
N TRP A 28 -11.82 25.54 14.29
CA TRP A 28 -12.94 24.63 14.05
C TRP A 28 -13.41 24.06 15.38
N THR A 29 -14.62 24.42 15.82
CA THR A 29 -15.18 23.92 17.08
C THR A 29 -15.77 22.54 16.86
N PHE A 30 -14.96 21.51 17.10
CA PHE A 30 -15.43 20.14 17.26
C PHE A 30 -16.18 20.04 18.60
N LYS A 31 -17.49 19.77 18.57
CA LYS A 31 -18.26 19.50 19.79
C LYS A 31 -18.06 18.02 20.15
N ARG A 32 -17.27 17.72 21.19
CA ARG A 32 -16.89 16.35 21.58
C ARG A 32 -18.02 15.50 22.19
N ASP A 33 -19.23 16.05 22.37
CA ASP A 33 -20.25 15.41 23.19
C ASP A 33 -21.56 15.13 22.41
N CYS A 34 -21.46 14.52 21.22
CA CYS A 34 -22.61 13.98 20.49
C CYS A 34 -22.26 12.60 19.92
N SER A 35 -23.11 11.59 20.19
CA SER A 35 -22.99 10.24 19.60
C SER A 35 -23.25 10.20 18.09
N PHE A 36 -23.57 11.34 17.48
CA PHE A 36 -23.76 11.52 16.05
C PHE A 36 -22.76 12.55 15.53
N ASN A 37 -21.95 12.15 14.55
CA ASN A 37 -21.04 13.03 13.83
C ASN A 37 -21.86 14.05 13.01
N ILE A 38 -21.97 15.28 13.51
CA ILE A 38 -22.56 16.39 12.76
C ILE A 38 -21.45 17.03 11.94
N TYR A 39 -21.53 16.88 10.61
CA TYR A 39 -20.64 17.55 9.67
C TYR A 39 -21.23 18.91 9.29
N ILE A 40 -20.57 20.00 9.68
CA ILE A 40 -20.95 21.35 9.29
C ILE A 40 -20.10 21.74 8.07
N ALA A 41 -20.74 21.87 6.91
CA ALA A 41 -20.10 22.42 5.71
C ALA A 41 -20.35 23.93 5.65
N ALA A 42 -19.32 24.71 5.35
CA ALA A 42 -19.47 26.15 5.10
C ALA A 42 -19.92 26.37 3.65
N GLU A 43 -21.02 27.10 3.48
CA GLU A 43 -21.58 27.46 2.19
C GLU A 43 -21.33 28.95 1.93
N LYS A 44 -20.86 29.30 0.73
CA LYS A 44 -20.79 30.70 0.26
C LYS A 44 -21.45 30.76 -1.12
N GLU A 45 -22.45 31.62 -1.27
CA GLU A 45 -23.16 31.85 -2.54
C GLU A 45 -23.74 30.57 -3.18
N GLY A 46 -24.29 29.66 -2.36
CA GLY A 46 -24.93 28.43 -2.85
C GLY A 46 -23.97 27.39 -3.44
N LYS A 47 -22.66 27.53 -3.20
CA LYS A 47 -21.66 26.51 -3.55
C LYS A 47 -20.95 26.01 -2.30
N PHE A 48 -20.84 24.68 -2.21
CA PHE A 48 -20.00 24.02 -1.21
C PHE A 48 -18.54 24.46 -1.39
N MET A 49 -17.93 25.01 -0.33
CA MET A 49 -16.53 25.44 -0.34
C MET A 49 -15.60 24.23 -0.31
N GLU A 50 -15.25 23.69 -1.47
CA GLU A 50 -14.20 22.69 -1.61
C GLU A 50 -12.83 23.41 -1.70
N ARG A 51 -11.95 23.21 -0.70
CA ARG A 51 -10.57 23.74 -0.74
C ARG A 51 -9.75 22.93 -1.76
N ARG A 52 -9.87 23.25 -3.06
CA ARG A 52 -8.96 22.70 -4.08
C ARG A 52 -7.70 23.55 -4.11
N SER A 53 -6.55 22.97 -3.73
CA SER A 53 -5.25 23.59 -3.96
C SER A 53 -4.92 23.56 -5.46
N ALA A 54 -4.24 24.59 -5.95
CA ALA A 54 -3.84 24.68 -7.35
C ALA A 54 -2.98 23.46 -7.77
N PRO A 55 -3.12 22.95 -9.00
CA PRO A 55 -2.46 21.72 -9.45
C PRO A 55 -0.91 21.80 -9.38
N GLU A 56 -0.33 22.97 -9.57
CA GLU A 56 1.12 23.21 -9.46
C GLU A 56 1.64 22.96 -8.04
N LEU A 57 0.91 23.45 -7.03
CA LEU A 57 1.23 23.24 -5.61
C LEU A 57 1.12 21.77 -5.21
N GLN A 58 0.16 21.04 -5.79
CA GLN A 58 0.05 19.60 -5.57
C GLN A 58 1.25 18.83 -6.14
N ASN A 59 1.78 19.25 -7.30
CA ASN A 59 2.95 18.62 -7.91
C ASN A 59 4.23 18.88 -7.10
N LYS A 60 4.44 20.11 -6.62
CA LYS A 60 5.59 20.44 -5.78
C LYS A 60 5.53 19.75 -4.41
N ALA A 61 4.34 19.67 -3.81
CA ALA A 61 4.13 18.86 -2.61
C ALA A 61 4.43 17.37 -2.86
N ARG A 62 4.09 16.83 -4.04
CA ARG A 62 4.45 15.45 -4.41
C ARG A 62 5.96 15.25 -4.47
N GLU A 63 6.71 16.17 -5.07
CA GLU A 63 8.18 16.07 -5.16
C GLU A 63 8.84 16.10 -3.79
N LEU A 64 8.47 17.05 -2.93
CA LEU A 64 8.99 17.14 -1.56
C LEU A 64 8.67 15.88 -0.74
N MET A 65 7.47 15.31 -0.94
CA MET A 65 7.06 14.07 -0.28
C MET A 65 7.75 12.84 -0.87
N LYS A 66 8.14 12.84 -2.16
CA LYS A 66 8.95 11.78 -2.80
C LYS A 66 10.36 11.73 -2.19
N MET A 67 10.91 12.89 -1.81
CA MET A 67 12.20 13.00 -1.11
C MET A 67 12.14 12.64 0.39
N LYS A 68 11.03 12.03 0.85
CA LYS A 68 10.79 11.68 2.27
C LYS A 68 10.95 12.87 3.23
N ALA A 69 10.69 14.10 2.77
CA ALA A 69 10.75 15.28 3.62
C ALA A 69 9.72 15.21 4.76
N ASN A 70 10.05 15.80 5.90
CA ASN A 70 9.15 15.86 7.05
C ASN A 70 7.87 16.64 6.68
N LYS A 71 6.70 16.03 6.92
CA LYS A 71 5.38 16.61 6.60
C LYS A 71 5.16 18.00 7.20
N MET A 72 5.77 18.29 8.35
CA MET A 72 5.71 19.61 8.98
C MET A 72 6.45 20.67 8.17
N MET A 73 7.64 20.34 7.69
CA MET A 73 8.44 21.25 6.85
C MET A 73 7.80 21.47 5.48
N VAL A 74 7.23 20.41 4.90
CA VAL A 74 6.47 20.52 3.64
C VAL A 74 5.26 21.43 3.83
N ARG A 75 4.57 21.34 4.98
CA ARG A 75 3.47 22.24 5.30
C ARG A 75 3.92 23.70 5.39
N GLU A 76 4.97 23.99 6.15
CA GLU A 76 5.49 25.35 6.32
C GLU A 76 5.93 25.97 4.99
N GLN A 77 6.62 25.20 4.14
CA GLN A 77 7.01 25.67 2.81
C GLN A 77 5.80 25.93 1.91
N MET A 78 4.79 25.06 1.96
CA MET A 78 3.55 25.23 1.17
C MET A 78 2.70 26.40 1.66
N GLU A 79 2.65 26.65 2.97
CA GLU A 79 1.96 27.81 3.55
C GLU A 79 2.68 29.12 3.17
N LYS A 80 4.02 29.12 3.19
CA LYS A 80 4.84 30.26 2.78
C LYS A 80 4.70 30.61 1.30
N GLU A 81 4.54 29.62 0.43
CA GLU A 81 4.44 29.83 -1.02
C GLU A 81 3.00 30.08 -1.50
N SER A 82 2.00 29.43 -0.89
CA SER A 82 0.59 29.54 -1.33
C SER A 82 -0.21 30.61 -0.61
N GLY A 83 0.30 31.13 0.52
CA GLY A 83 -0.45 32.02 1.42
C GLY A 83 -1.72 31.39 2.01
N SER A 84 -1.94 30.10 1.76
CA SER A 84 -3.15 29.36 2.14
C SER A 84 -2.81 28.33 3.21
N ALA A 85 -3.65 28.20 4.23
CA ALA A 85 -3.45 27.21 5.29
C ALA A 85 -3.59 25.78 4.71
N VAL A 86 -2.48 25.04 4.69
CA VAL A 86 -2.42 23.66 4.19
C VAL A 86 -2.51 22.71 5.39
N SER A 87 -3.51 21.83 5.42
CA SER A 87 -3.59 20.86 6.51
C SER A 87 -2.65 19.67 6.28
N LEU A 88 -2.16 19.07 7.36
CA LEU A 88 -1.41 17.81 7.30
C LEU A 88 -2.24 16.66 6.70
N LYS A 89 -3.58 16.75 6.79
CA LYS A 89 -4.52 15.82 6.19
C LYS A 89 -4.49 15.93 4.66
N ASP A 90 -4.40 17.15 4.12
CA ASP A 90 -4.32 17.38 2.68
C ASP A 90 -3.01 16.82 2.11
N LEU A 91 -1.88 17.04 2.79
CA LEU A 91 -0.59 16.45 2.41
C LEU A 91 -0.63 14.92 2.45
N SER A 92 -1.32 14.34 3.45
CA SER A 92 -1.48 12.89 3.56
C SER A 92 -2.40 12.32 2.48
N ASN A 93 -3.46 13.05 2.10
CA ASN A 93 -4.35 12.68 1.00
C ASN A 93 -3.66 12.78 -0.36
N ILE A 94 -2.82 13.81 -0.58
CA ILE A 94 -2.00 13.97 -1.79
C ILE A 94 -1.00 12.81 -1.88
N ALA A 95 -0.32 12.47 -0.78
CA ALA A 95 0.61 11.34 -0.75
C ALA A 95 -0.10 9.99 -0.99
N ALA A 96 -1.31 9.80 -0.43
CA ALA A 96 -2.11 8.60 -0.65
C ALA A 96 -2.57 8.49 -2.11
N LYS A 97 -3.10 9.58 -2.70
CA LYS A 97 -3.45 9.64 -4.13
C LYS A 97 -2.24 9.39 -5.03
N HIS A 98 -1.08 9.91 -4.67
CA HIS A 98 0.15 9.68 -5.43
C HIS A 98 0.60 8.22 -5.37
N ARG A 99 0.48 7.53 -4.22
CA ARG A 99 0.75 6.09 -4.13
C ARG A 99 -0.19 5.26 -5.01
N LEU A 100 -1.45 5.66 -5.14
CA LEU A 100 -2.44 5.00 -6.01
C LEU A 100 -2.16 5.22 -7.50
N LEU A 101 -1.50 6.33 -7.87
CA LEU A 101 -1.18 6.67 -9.26
C LEU A 101 0.15 6.07 -9.74
N GLN A 102 0.99 5.55 -8.85
CA GLN A 102 2.22 4.86 -9.24
C GLN A 102 1.89 3.41 -9.60
N PRO A 103 2.26 2.92 -10.80
CA PRO A 103 2.26 1.49 -11.09
C PRO A 103 3.35 0.84 -10.23
N ARG A 104 2.99 0.39 -9.02
CA ARG A 104 3.94 -0.24 -8.10
C ARG A 104 4.30 -1.68 -8.49
N ASN A 105 3.51 -2.31 -9.35
CA ASN A 105 3.54 -3.75 -9.59
C ASN A 105 3.58 -4.04 -11.10
N ASP A 106 4.58 -3.51 -11.81
CA ASP A 106 4.79 -3.85 -13.22
C ASP A 106 5.53 -5.20 -13.30
N LEU A 107 4.76 -6.27 -13.51
CA LEU A 107 5.30 -7.63 -13.65
C LEU A 107 6.37 -7.70 -14.77
N PRO A 108 6.13 -7.18 -15.98
CA PRO A 108 7.16 -7.08 -17.03
C PRO A 108 8.49 -6.48 -16.57
N GLU A 109 8.46 -5.40 -15.77
CA GLU A 109 9.69 -4.77 -15.28
C GLU A 109 10.43 -5.68 -14.30
N VAL A 110 9.72 -6.37 -13.41
CA VAL A 110 10.30 -7.32 -12.46
C VAL A 110 10.91 -8.52 -13.18
N VAL A 111 10.20 -9.10 -14.16
CA VAL A 111 10.69 -10.21 -14.97
C VAL A 111 11.96 -9.81 -15.72
N ARG A 112 11.96 -8.62 -16.34
CA ARG A 112 13.13 -8.08 -17.02
C ARG A 112 14.30 -7.91 -16.06
N MET A 113 14.06 -7.37 -14.87
CA MET A 113 15.09 -7.19 -13.84
C MET A 113 15.69 -8.52 -13.40
N LEU A 114 14.87 -9.55 -13.16
CA LEU A 114 15.34 -10.89 -12.79
C LEU A 114 16.19 -11.52 -13.91
N GLN A 115 15.75 -11.39 -15.16
CA GLN A 115 16.45 -11.98 -16.31
C GLN A 115 17.74 -11.22 -16.66
N GLU A 116 17.70 -9.90 -16.78
CA GLU A 116 18.83 -9.10 -17.26
C GLU A 116 19.89 -8.85 -16.19
N LYS A 117 19.46 -8.54 -14.95
CA LYS A 117 20.38 -8.14 -13.89
C LYS A 117 20.90 -9.33 -13.08
N HIS A 118 20.03 -10.32 -12.85
CA HIS A 118 20.34 -11.46 -11.99
C HIS A 118 20.56 -12.75 -12.78
N ASN A 119 20.46 -12.71 -14.12
CA ASN A 119 20.56 -13.88 -15.00
C ASN A 119 19.65 -15.04 -14.55
N ALA A 120 18.52 -14.70 -13.91
CA ALA A 120 17.63 -15.68 -13.33
C ALA A 120 16.70 -16.26 -14.40
N THR A 121 16.47 -17.56 -14.32
CA THR A 121 15.41 -18.22 -15.08
C THR A 121 14.07 -17.90 -14.45
N VAL A 122 13.13 -17.37 -15.22
CA VAL A 122 11.79 -17.01 -14.75
C VAL A 122 10.74 -17.79 -15.54
N ARG A 123 9.73 -18.30 -14.85
CA ARG A 123 8.57 -19.00 -15.40
C ARG A 123 7.30 -18.36 -14.85
N LEU A 124 6.30 -18.21 -15.71
CA LEU A 124 5.05 -17.53 -15.39
C LEU A 124 3.89 -18.47 -15.67
N LEU A 125 2.97 -18.58 -14.72
CA LEU A 125 1.70 -19.26 -14.88
C LEU A 125 0.60 -18.21 -15.00
N THR A 126 -0.15 -18.25 -16.09
CA THR A 126 -1.30 -17.37 -16.34
C THR A 126 -2.55 -18.19 -16.62
N ASP A 127 -3.69 -17.71 -16.12
CA ASP A 127 -5.00 -18.31 -16.39
C ASP A 127 -5.51 -17.97 -17.82
N GLU A 128 -6.63 -18.56 -18.22
CA GLU A 128 -7.35 -18.31 -19.47
C GLU A 128 -7.62 -16.81 -19.70
N ASN A 129 -7.90 -16.09 -18.61
CA ASN A 129 -8.14 -14.65 -18.61
C ASN A 129 -6.86 -13.80 -18.70
N ARG A 130 -5.70 -14.42 -18.84
CA ARG A 130 -4.36 -13.79 -18.81
C ARG A 130 -4.02 -13.11 -17.48
N GLU A 131 -4.66 -13.54 -16.39
CA GLU A 131 -4.31 -13.11 -15.05
C GLU A 131 -3.14 -13.96 -14.53
N LEU A 132 -2.22 -13.31 -13.82
CA LEU A 132 -1.06 -13.98 -13.22
C LEU A 132 -1.50 -14.84 -12.03
N GLN A 133 -1.21 -16.14 -12.11
CA GLN A 133 -1.48 -17.10 -11.04
C GLN A 133 -0.24 -17.37 -10.20
N ALA A 134 0.90 -17.61 -10.84
CA ALA A 134 2.15 -17.87 -10.14
C ALA A 134 3.37 -17.42 -10.93
N VAL A 135 4.45 -17.12 -10.20
CA VAL A 135 5.78 -16.83 -10.73
C VAL A 135 6.76 -17.77 -10.07
N TYR A 136 7.57 -18.44 -10.88
CA TYR A 136 8.74 -19.18 -10.42
C TYR A 136 9.98 -18.44 -10.91
N PHE A 137 10.99 -18.32 -10.05
CA PHE A 137 12.31 -17.92 -10.50
C PHE A 137 13.42 -18.62 -9.74
N GLN A 138 14.54 -18.78 -10.45
CA GLN A 138 15.73 -19.44 -9.93
C GLN A 138 16.96 -18.87 -10.63
N ASP A 139 17.98 -18.50 -9.85
CA ASP A 139 19.26 -18.04 -10.40
C ASP A 139 20.25 -19.21 -10.59
N ASP A 140 21.41 -18.91 -11.18
CA ASP A 140 22.43 -19.93 -11.45
C ASP A 140 23.14 -20.43 -10.18
N VAL A 141 23.16 -19.63 -9.11
CA VAL A 141 23.74 -20.04 -7.82
C VAL A 141 22.82 -21.04 -7.15
N MET A 142 21.52 -20.74 -7.09
CA MET A 142 20.46 -21.61 -6.60
C MET A 142 20.47 -22.99 -7.27
N LYS A 143 20.62 -23.03 -8.61
CA LYS A 143 20.74 -24.29 -9.37
C LYS A 143 21.98 -25.09 -8.96
N LYS A 144 23.13 -24.44 -8.83
CA LYS A 144 24.39 -25.09 -8.44
C LYS A 144 24.31 -25.63 -7.02
N SER A 145 23.77 -24.85 -6.09
CA SER A 145 23.55 -25.26 -4.71
C SER A 145 22.69 -26.52 -4.65
N PHE A 146 21.59 -26.56 -5.40
CA PHE A 146 20.75 -27.76 -5.48
C PHE A 146 21.47 -28.98 -6.08
N GLN A 147 22.28 -28.78 -7.12
CA GLN A 147 23.05 -29.88 -7.73
C GLN A 147 24.10 -30.46 -6.79
N CYS A 148 24.67 -29.64 -5.90
CA CYS A 148 25.67 -30.08 -4.93
C CYS A 148 25.04 -30.86 -3.76
N TRP A 149 23.87 -30.43 -3.28
CA TRP A 149 23.23 -30.98 -2.07
C TRP A 149 21.71 -31.19 -2.25
N PRO A 150 21.26 -32.18 -3.05
CA PRO A 150 19.84 -32.46 -3.26
C PRO A 150 19.22 -33.41 -2.21
N GLU A 151 19.94 -33.76 -1.15
CA GLU A 151 19.53 -34.81 -0.18
C GLU A 151 18.29 -34.46 0.63
N VAL A 152 18.16 -33.21 1.06
CA VAL A 152 17.07 -32.75 1.92
C VAL A 152 16.57 -31.41 1.40
N ILE A 153 15.25 -31.35 1.18
CA ILE A 153 14.55 -30.16 0.72
C ILE A 153 13.52 -29.75 1.77
N PHE A 154 13.59 -28.50 2.18
CA PHE A 154 12.60 -27.83 3.01
C PHE A 154 11.82 -26.84 2.15
N ILE A 155 10.53 -26.71 2.42
CA ILE A 155 9.67 -25.76 1.73
C ILE A 155 8.97 -24.94 2.80
N ASP A 156 9.20 -23.63 2.77
CA ASP A 156 8.55 -22.68 3.67
C ASP A 156 7.64 -21.74 2.89
N ALA A 157 6.40 -21.59 3.35
CA ALA A 157 5.40 -20.73 2.75
C ALA A 157 5.12 -19.56 3.69
N THR A 158 5.53 -18.37 3.27
CA THR A 158 5.36 -17.14 4.04
C THR A 158 4.26 -16.28 3.44
N TYR A 159 3.26 -15.97 4.27
CA TYR A 159 2.18 -15.07 3.91
C TYR A 159 2.54 -13.62 4.28
N LYS A 160 2.09 -12.67 3.46
CA LYS A 160 2.11 -11.22 3.73
C LYS A 160 3.49 -10.54 3.74
N LEU A 161 4.53 -11.16 3.19
CA LEU A 161 5.82 -10.47 3.01
C LEU A 161 5.75 -9.34 1.98
N LEU A 162 4.86 -9.46 0.99
CA LEU A 162 4.75 -8.52 -0.12
C LEU A 162 3.49 -7.65 0.02
N GLU A 163 3.62 -6.35 -0.34
CA GLU A 163 2.47 -5.43 -0.44
C GLU A 163 1.40 -5.94 -1.43
N THR A 164 1.79 -6.83 -2.37
CA THR A 164 0.94 -7.47 -3.37
C THR A 164 0.04 -8.58 -2.84
N ARG A 165 0.11 -8.94 -1.55
CA ARG A 165 -0.68 -10.04 -0.93
C ARG A 165 -0.46 -11.42 -1.56
N MET A 166 0.60 -11.61 -2.32
CA MET A 166 0.99 -12.92 -2.84
C MET A 166 1.62 -13.76 -1.72
N SER A 167 1.41 -15.08 -1.77
CA SER A 167 2.14 -16.04 -0.94
C SER A 167 3.52 -16.27 -1.53
N CYS A 168 4.55 -16.28 -0.68
CA CYS A 168 5.94 -16.51 -1.09
C CYS A 168 6.39 -17.88 -0.59
N PHE A 169 6.73 -18.78 -1.51
CA PHE A 169 7.31 -20.08 -1.22
C PHE A 169 8.81 -20.02 -1.42
N LEU A 170 9.55 -20.49 -0.42
CA LEU A 170 10.98 -20.65 -0.45
C LEU A 170 11.30 -22.14 -0.42
N VAL A 171 12.01 -22.60 -1.45
CA VAL A 171 12.59 -23.94 -1.45
C VAL A 171 14.01 -23.80 -0.93
N ILE A 172 14.32 -24.54 0.12
CA ILE A 172 15.55 -24.42 0.89
C ILE A 172 16.19 -25.81 0.98
N ILE A 173 17.51 -25.87 0.89
CA ILE A 173 18.29 -27.08 1.16
C ILE A 173 19.23 -26.83 2.33
N GLU A 174 19.81 -27.89 2.86
CA GLU A 174 20.91 -27.82 3.82
C GLU A 174 22.18 -28.32 3.15
N ASN A 175 23.26 -27.54 3.20
CA ASN A 175 24.55 -27.94 2.66
C ASN A 175 25.30 -28.88 3.62
N GLY A 176 26.43 -29.45 3.18
CA GLY A 176 27.23 -30.36 4.01
C GLY A 176 27.79 -29.77 5.32
N ASN A 177 27.73 -28.44 5.51
CA ASN A 177 28.12 -27.77 6.75
C ASN A 177 26.92 -27.51 7.69
N GLY A 178 25.71 -27.90 7.32
CA GLY A 178 24.49 -27.62 8.08
C GLY A 178 23.93 -26.21 7.86
N GLU A 179 24.37 -25.51 6.81
CA GLU A 179 23.86 -24.17 6.49
C GLU A 179 22.73 -24.26 5.47
N SER A 180 21.69 -23.45 5.66
CA SER A 180 20.52 -23.43 4.77
C SER A 180 20.73 -22.49 3.59
N GLU A 181 20.46 -22.99 2.38
CA GLU A 181 20.55 -22.22 1.13
C GLU A 181 19.21 -22.25 0.38
N ILE A 182 18.81 -21.11 -0.19
CA ILE A 182 17.59 -21.03 -1.01
C ILE A 182 17.94 -21.55 -2.41
N VAL A 183 17.10 -22.43 -2.95
CA VAL A 183 17.31 -23.06 -4.26
C VAL A 183 16.20 -22.78 -5.27
N ALA A 184 15.04 -22.28 -4.83
CA ALA A 184 14.02 -21.75 -5.72
C ALA A 184 13.05 -20.87 -4.94
N VAL A 185 12.39 -19.96 -5.67
CA VAL A 185 11.38 -19.07 -5.10
C VAL A 185 10.13 -19.08 -5.97
N GLY A 186 8.98 -19.22 -5.31
CA GLY A 186 7.65 -19.16 -5.93
C GLY A 186 6.83 -18.01 -5.35
N LEU A 187 6.19 -17.21 -6.19
CA LEU A 187 5.21 -16.21 -5.80
C LEU A 187 3.84 -16.62 -6.33
N PHE A 188 2.84 -16.71 -5.46
CA PHE A 188 1.51 -17.19 -5.80
C PHE A 188 0.45 -16.14 -5.53
N SER A 189 -0.39 -15.89 -6.53
CA SER A 189 -1.63 -15.12 -6.38
C SER A 189 -2.71 -15.98 -5.73
N THR A 190 -2.85 -17.23 -6.18
CA THR A 190 -3.70 -18.25 -5.56
C THR A 190 -2.90 -19.50 -5.23
N GLU A 191 -3.20 -20.07 -4.07
CA GLU A 191 -2.55 -21.28 -3.55
C GLU A 191 -3.49 -22.47 -3.74
N ASP A 192 -3.53 -22.97 -4.96
CA ASP A 192 -4.36 -24.09 -5.37
C ASP A 192 -3.48 -25.32 -5.65
N ALA A 193 -4.07 -26.52 -5.62
CA ALA A 193 -3.34 -27.75 -5.88
C ALA A 193 -2.66 -27.75 -7.27
N ASP A 194 -3.28 -27.12 -8.26
CA ASP A 194 -2.76 -27.05 -9.63
C ASP A 194 -1.62 -26.05 -9.77
N THR A 195 -1.67 -24.90 -9.07
CA THR A 195 -0.58 -23.92 -9.08
C THR A 195 0.65 -24.47 -8.37
N LEU A 196 0.46 -25.17 -7.24
CA LEU A 196 1.55 -25.87 -6.54
C LEU A 196 2.12 -27.02 -7.37
N ARG A 197 1.27 -27.82 -8.03
CA ARG A 197 1.75 -28.88 -8.92
C ARG A 197 2.61 -28.31 -10.04
N TRP A 198 2.12 -27.25 -10.71
CA TRP A 198 2.90 -26.56 -11.73
C TRP A 198 4.26 -26.10 -11.21
N PHE A 199 4.30 -25.47 -10.02
CA PHE A 199 5.55 -25.02 -9.41
C PHE A 199 6.56 -26.15 -9.19
N PHE A 200 6.12 -27.30 -8.68
CA PHE A 200 7.02 -28.44 -8.46
C PHE A 200 7.46 -29.11 -9.76
N GLU A 201 6.63 -29.12 -10.80
CA GLU A 201 7.05 -29.61 -12.11
C GLU A 201 8.09 -28.68 -12.75
N GLU A 202 7.90 -27.35 -12.71
CA GLU A 202 8.93 -26.41 -13.17
C GLU A 202 10.24 -26.55 -12.39
N PHE A 203 10.16 -26.78 -11.08
CA PHE A 203 11.35 -27.04 -10.26
C PHE A 203 12.08 -28.30 -10.71
N LYS A 204 11.38 -29.40 -10.98
CA LYS A 204 11.98 -30.66 -11.47
C LYS A 204 12.59 -30.49 -12.87
N ASP A 205 11.88 -29.81 -13.76
CA ASP A 205 12.32 -29.59 -15.15
C ASP A 205 13.60 -28.76 -15.21
N LEU A 206 13.74 -27.77 -14.34
CA LEU A 206 14.92 -26.92 -14.26
C LEU A 206 16.07 -27.54 -13.47
N ASN A 207 15.79 -28.54 -12.65
CA ASN A 207 16.77 -29.23 -11.82
C ASN A 207 16.74 -30.75 -12.08
N PRO A 208 17.08 -31.20 -13.31
CA PRO A 208 17.16 -32.61 -13.60
C PRO A 208 18.25 -33.23 -12.73
N VAL A 209 17.86 -34.15 -11.85
CA VAL A 209 18.82 -34.94 -11.09
C VAL A 209 19.50 -35.86 -12.10
N GLY A 210 20.76 -35.57 -12.41
CA GLY A 210 21.59 -36.50 -13.17
C GLY A 210 21.50 -37.85 -12.47
N THR A 211 20.98 -38.87 -13.15
CA THR A 211 21.04 -40.24 -12.65
C THR A 211 22.48 -40.70 -12.81
N GLN A 212 23.33 -40.24 -11.89
CA GLN A 212 24.77 -40.48 -11.72
C GLN A 212 25.68 -40.07 -12.88
#